data_AF-A0A960SBN9-F1
#
_entry.id   AF-A0A960SBN9-F1
#
_cell.length_a   1.000
_cell.length_b   1.000
_cell.length_c   1.000
_cell.angle_alpha   90.00
_cell.angle_beta   90.00
_cell.angle_gamma   90.00
#
_symmetry.space_group_name_H-M   'P 1'
#
loop_
_entity.id
_entity.type
_entity.pdbx_description
1 polymer ?
#
loop_
_entity_poly.entity_id
_entity_poly.type
_entity_poly.pdbx_seq_one_letter_code
_entity_poly.pdbx_strand_id
1 'polypeptide(L)'
;MTFGLNCACKVSLLPGFDLVSQWLNLPEKVAACDWLITGEGKFDQSSLQGKGPGTLAQTALAQGKRVSVLAGRIDVSKSEFGSNAPLDLVEISPRELSLEKALKDGPANLEASIRSLT
;
A
#
# COMPACT_ATOMS: atom_id res chain seq x y z
N MET A 1 -18.88 0.29 -17.31
CA MET A 1 -18.40 -0.61 -18.39
C MET A 1 -18.66 -2.08 -18.09
N THR A 2 -18.57 -2.55 -16.84
CA THR A 2 -18.75 -3.97 -16.48
C THR A 2 -20.13 -4.57 -16.83
N PHE A 3 -21.20 -3.78 -16.71
CA PHE A 3 -22.57 -4.24 -17.05
C PHE A 3 -22.68 -4.69 -18.52
N GLY A 4 -22.14 -3.90 -19.46
CA GLY A 4 -22.18 -4.24 -20.88
C GLY A 4 -21.38 -5.52 -21.20
N LEU A 5 -20.26 -5.74 -20.50
CA LEU A 5 -19.45 -6.94 -20.66
C LEU A 5 -20.21 -8.20 -20.20
N ASN A 6 -21.01 -8.09 -19.14
CA ASN A 6 -21.82 -9.19 -18.59
C ASN A 6 -23.05 -9.52 -19.45
N CYS A 7 -23.54 -8.58 -20.26
CA CYS A 7 -24.64 -8.84 -21.18
C CYS A 7 -24.21 -9.69 -22.41
N ALA A 8 -22.97 -9.53 -22.86
CA ALA A 8 -22.44 -10.21 -24.05
C ALA A 8 -21.61 -11.46 -23.74
N CYS A 9 -20.96 -11.50 -22.57
CA CYS A 9 -20.06 -12.57 -22.14
C CYS A 9 -20.40 -13.03 -20.72
N LYS A 10 -20.24 -14.33 -20.42
CA LYS A 10 -20.30 -14.83 -19.03
C LYS A 10 -19.03 -14.40 -18.30
N VAL A 11 -19.11 -13.35 -17.48
CA VAL A 11 -17.99 -12.83 -16.70
C VAL A 11 -18.32 -12.78 -15.21
N SER A 12 -17.31 -12.91 -14.37
CA SER A 12 -17.39 -12.75 -12.92
C SER A 12 -16.55 -11.56 -12.48
N LEU A 13 -17.11 -10.72 -11.61
CA LEU A 13 -16.35 -9.67 -10.93
C LEU A 13 -15.55 -10.29 -9.78
N LEU A 14 -14.24 -10.12 -9.81
CA LEU A 14 -13.32 -10.55 -8.77
C LEU A 14 -12.69 -9.33 -8.09
N PRO A 15 -12.38 -9.39 -6.78
CA PRO A 15 -11.59 -8.36 -6.12
C PRO A 15 -10.22 -8.23 -6.80
N GLY A 16 -9.88 -7.01 -7.25
CA GLY A 16 -8.70 -6.79 -8.07
C GLY A 16 -7.39 -7.11 -7.35
N PHE A 17 -7.28 -6.78 -6.06
CA PHE A 17 -6.09 -7.12 -5.29
C PHE A 17 -5.92 -8.63 -5.12
N ASP A 18 -6.98 -9.37 -4.81
CA ASP A 18 -6.91 -10.82 -4.62
C ASP A 18 -6.40 -11.52 -5.89
N LEU A 19 -6.88 -11.08 -7.05
CA LEU A 19 -6.44 -11.58 -8.35
C LEU A 19 -4.94 -11.33 -8.57
N VAL A 20 -4.49 -10.09 -8.37
CA VAL A 20 -3.07 -9.70 -8.54
C VAL A 20 -2.18 -10.40 -7.51
N SER A 21 -2.65 -10.50 -6.27
CA SER A 21 -1.94 -11.15 -5.16
C SER A 21 -1.65 -12.62 -5.48
N GLN A 22 -2.66 -13.34 -5.99
CA GLN A 22 -2.50 -14.72 -6.46
C GLN A 22 -1.57 -14.81 -7.67
N TRP A 23 -1.72 -13.94 -8.67
CA TRP A 23 -0.84 -13.96 -9.85
C TRP A 23 0.63 -13.69 -9.53
N LEU A 24 0.91 -12.91 -8.49
CA LEU A 24 2.26 -12.56 -8.08
C LEU A 24 2.81 -13.45 -6.95
N ASN A 25 2.03 -14.41 -6.45
CA ASN A 25 2.32 -15.23 -5.28
C ASN A 25 2.77 -14.36 -4.08
N LEU A 26 2.02 -13.28 -3.82
CA LEU A 26 2.33 -12.39 -2.69
C LEU A 26 2.21 -13.08 -1.33
N PRO A 27 1.22 -13.96 -1.06
CA PRO A 27 1.12 -14.62 0.24
C PRO A 27 2.38 -15.38 0.63
N GLU A 28 2.96 -16.14 -0.31
CA GLU A 28 4.18 -16.92 -0.11
C GLU A 28 5.39 -16.00 0.10
N LYS A 29 5.46 -14.91 -0.66
CA LYS A 29 6.54 -13.92 -0.54
C LYS A 29 6.49 -13.17 0.79
N VAL A 30 5.30 -12.82 1.27
CA VAL A 30 5.10 -12.18 2.57
C VAL A 30 5.47 -13.16 3.69
N ALA A 31 5.07 -14.42 3.59
CA ALA A 31 5.45 -15.44 4.57
C ALA A 31 6.98 -15.61 4.67
N ALA A 32 7.68 -15.52 3.53
CA ALA A 32 9.13 -15.67 3.44
C ALA A 32 9.95 -14.41 3.78
N CYS A 33 9.34 -13.22 3.80
CA CYS A 33 10.09 -11.98 4.06
C CYS A 33 10.26 -11.69 5.55
N ASP A 34 11.33 -10.97 5.90
CA ASP A 34 11.52 -10.40 7.24
C ASP A 34 10.90 -9.01 7.35
N TRP A 35 10.90 -8.27 6.23
CA TRP A 35 10.46 -6.89 6.14
C TRP A 35 9.70 -6.65 4.84
N LEU A 36 8.46 -6.17 4.95
CA LEU A 36 7.67 -5.70 3.83
C LEU A 36 7.81 -4.18 3.70
N ILE A 37 8.16 -3.72 2.51
CA ILE A 37 8.12 -2.30 2.13
C ILE A 37 7.09 -2.13 1.02
N THR A 38 6.14 -1.21 1.20
CA THR A 38 5.07 -0.94 0.22
C THR A 38 4.75 0.55 0.17
N GLY A 39 3.89 0.96 -0.76
CA GLY A 39 3.55 2.37 -0.93
C GLY A 39 2.48 2.66 -1.98
N GLU A 40 1.94 3.86 -1.92
CA GLU A 40 1.08 4.45 -2.95
C GLU A 40 1.13 5.99 -2.90
N GLY A 41 0.47 6.67 -3.83
CA GLY A 41 0.43 8.13 -3.85
C GLY A 41 -0.23 8.72 -2.60
N LYS A 42 -1.35 8.15 -2.16
CA LYS A 42 -2.09 8.58 -0.96
C LYS A 42 -2.56 7.37 -0.17
N PHE A 43 -2.10 7.26 1.07
CA PHE A 43 -2.47 6.20 1.98
C PHE A 43 -3.51 6.73 2.98
N ASP A 44 -4.78 6.34 2.78
CA ASP A 44 -5.93 6.78 3.58
C ASP A 44 -6.83 5.59 3.96
N GLN A 45 -7.98 5.85 4.59
CA GLN A 45 -8.89 4.76 5.00
C GLN A 45 -9.34 3.87 3.85
N SER A 46 -9.45 4.39 2.62
CA SER A 46 -9.79 3.56 1.46
C SER A 46 -8.69 2.55 1.14
N SER A 47 -7.44 2.87 1.47
CA SER A 47 -6.32 1.95 1.36
C SER A 47 -6.48 0.74 2.28
N LEU A 48 -7.02 0.95 3.48
CA LEU A 48 -7.28 -0.10 4.46
C LEU A 48 -8.47 -1.00 4.11
N GLN A 49 -9.34 -0.56 3.20
CA GLN A 49 -10.62 -1.19 2.88
C GLN A 49 -10.62 -1.97 1.56
N GLY A 50 -9.45 -2.22 0.96
CA GLY A 50 -9.36 -3.07 -0.22
C GLY A 50 -8.40 -2.63 -1.32
N LYS A 51 -7.58 -1.59 -1.10
CA LYS A 51 -6.45 -1.32 -2.00
C LYS A 51 -5.26 -2.19 -1.64
N GLY A 52 -4.50 -2.54 -2.66
CA GLY A 52 -3.39 -3.48 -2.53
C GLY A 52 -2.38 -3.14 -1.43
N PRO A 53 -1.85 -1.91 -1.34
CA PRO A 53 -0.85 -1.58 -0.32
C PRO A 53 -1.36 -1.75 1.11
N GLY A 54 -2.59 -1.31 1.42
CA GLY A 54 -3.15 -1.42 2.76
C GLY A 54 -3.52 -2.86 3.11
N THR A 55 -4.17 -3.59 2.21
CA THR A 55 -4.48 -5.02 2.42
C THR A 55 -3.20 -5.86 2.59
N LEU A 56 -2.16 -5.58 1.80
CA LEU A 56 -0.87 -6.25 1.91
C LEU A 56 -0.16 -5.94 3.24
N ALA A 57 -0.18 -4.67 3.67
CA ALA A 57 0.38 -4.25 4.95
C ALA A 57 -0.34 -4.93 6.13
N GLN A 58 -1.67 -4.95 6.15
CA GLN A 58 -2.44 -5.66 7.19
C GLN A 58 -2.13 -7.16 7.21
N THR A 59 -2.04 -7.80 6.04
CA THR A 59 -1.72 -9.22 5.93
C THR A 59 -0.33 -9.53 6.50
N ALA A 60 0.67 -8.72 6.18
CA ALA A 60 2.03 -8.88 6.69
C ALA A 60 2.11 -8.63 8.21
N LEU A 61 1.44 -7.59 8.71
CA LEU A 61 1.37 -7.31 10.15
C LEU A 61 0.70 -8.45 10.93
N ALA A 62 -0.37 -9.04 10.38
CA ALA A 62 -1.04 -10.21 10.98
C ALA A 62 -0.12 -11.44 11.06
N GLN A 63 0.87 -11.54 10.18
CA GLN A 63 1.91 -12.58 10.21
C GLN A 63 3.14 -12.19 11.06
N GLY A 64 3.06 -11.07 11.80
CA GLY A 64 4.15 -10.58 12.66
C GLY A 64 5.33 -10.00 11.90
N LYS A 65 5.17 -9.67 10.61
CA LYS A 65 6.25 -9.08 9.80
C LYS A 65 6.42 -7.61 10.11
N ARG A 66 7.67 -7.11 10.03
CA ARG A 66 7.93 -5.66 10.03
C ARG A 66 7.37 -5.08 8.73
N VAL A 67 6.69 -3.93 8.82
CA VAL A 67 6.10 -3.26 7.65
C VAL A 67 6.49 -1.79 7.61
N SER A 68 6.91 -1.30 6.46
CA SER A 68 7.08 0.14 6.20
C SER A 68 6.24 0.55 4.99
N VAL A 69 5.34 1.51 5.21
CA VAL A 69 4.52 2.11 4.15
C VAL A 69 5.06 3.49 3.82
N LEU A 70 5.54 3.67 2.60
CA LEU A 70 6.00 4.96 2.08
C LEU A 70 4.93 5.50 1.13
N ALA A 71 4.35 6.66 1.45
CA ALA A 71 3.32 7.24 0.61
C ALA A 71 3.53 8.74 0.41
N GLY A 72 3.05 9.27 -0.73
CA GLY A 72 3.09 10.71 -1.01
C GLY A 72 2.37 11.53 0.06
N ARG A 73 1.24 11.00 0.55
CA ARG A 73 0.48 11.51 1.70
C ARG A 73 -0.01 10.36 2.56
N ILE A 74 -0.04 10.55 3.88
CA ILE A 74 -0.59 9.59 4.84
C ILE A 74 -1.66 10.28 5.68
N ASP A 75 -2.89 9.82 5.55
CA ASP A 75 -4.06 10.32 6.30
C ASP A 75 -4.60 9.24 7.26
N VAL A 76 -3.76 8.29 7.65
CA VAL A 76 -4.05 7.25 8.66
C VAL A 76 -3.03 7.29 9.78
N SER A 77 -3.44 6.78 10.93
CA SER A 77 -2.69 6.67 12.16
C SER A 77 -2.24 5.22 12.41
N LYS A 78 -1.12 5.03 13.11
CA LYS A 78 -0.68 3.67 13.49
C LYS A 78 -1.73 2.91 14.32
N SER A 79 -2.56 3.61 15.09
CA SER A 79 -3.63 2.99 15.88
C SER A 79 -4.68 2.27 15.03
N GLU A 80 -4.85 2.64 13.76
CA GLU A 80 -5.75 1.93 12.83
C GLU A 80 -5.25 0.52 12.46
N PHE A 81 -3.98 0.21 12.76
CA PHE A 81 -3.38 -1.12 12.56
C PHE A 81 -3.17 -1.90 13.87
N GLY A 82 -3.51 -1.29 15.01
CA GLY A 82 -3.22 -1.83 16.35
C GLY A 82 -1.99 -1.21 16.99
N SER A 83 -2.08 -0.93 18.29
CA SER A 83 -1.12 -0.10 19.04
C SER A 83 0.32 -0.61 19.07
N ASN A 84 0.54 -1.91 18.86
CA ASN A 84 1.86 -2.56 18.91
C ASN A 84 2.31 -3.14 17.55
N ALA A 85 1.66 -2.76 16.45
CA ALA A 85 2.07 -3.21 15.13
C ALA A 85 3.50 -2.71 14.81
N PRO A 86 4.42 -3.58 14.34
CA PRO A 86 5.75 -3.19 13.88
C PRO A 86 5.67 -2.47 12.52
N LEU A 87 5.05 -1.28 12.54
CA LEU A 87 4.66 -0.49 11.38
C LEU A 87 5.35 0.87 11.37
N ASP A 88 6.02 1.18 10.27
CA ASP A 88 6.52 2.50 9.94
C ASP A 88 5.63 3.15 8.87
N LEU A 89 5.11 4.35 9.14
CA LEU A 89 4.34 5.15 8.20
C LEU A 89 5.19 6.36 7.82
N VAL A 90 5.60 6.45 6.55
CA VAL A 90 6.52 7.48 6.06
C VAL A 90 5.85 8.29 4.97
N GLU A 91 5.52 9.54 5.28
CA GLU A 91 5.04 10.50 4.30
C GLU A 91 6.24 11.11 3.58
N ILE A 92 6.35 10.87 2.26
CA ILE A 92 7.55 11.25 1.49
C ILE A 92 7.48 12.69 0.99
N SER A 93 6.30 13.30 0.88
CA SER A 93 6.15 14.65 0.32
C SER A 93 5.72 15.65 1.39
N PRO A 94 6.48 16.75 1.60
CA PRO A 94 6.05 17.83 2.48
C PRO A 94 4.65 18.36 2.13
N ARG A 95 3.86 18.69 3.15
CA ARG A 95 2.44 19.05 2.98
C ARG A 95 2.22 20.39 2.28
N GLU A 96 3.22 21.26 2.34
CA GLU A 96 3.22 22.61 1.80
C GLU A 96 3.51 22.64 0.29
N LEU A 97 4.02 21.53 -0.28
CA LEU A 97 4.30 21.45 -1.71
C LEU A 97 3.00 21.36 -2.52
N SER A 98 2.99 22.03 -3.68
CA SER A 98 1.96 21.79 -4.70
C SER A 98 2.04 20.36 -5.21
N LEU A 99 0.91 19.81 -5.68
CA LEU A 99 0.86 18.45 -6.22
C LEU A 99 1.85 18.25 -7.37
N GLU A 100 1.97 19.24 -8.27
CA GLU A 100 2.92 19.20 -9.38
C GLU A 100 4.36 19.04 -8.89
N LYS A 101 4.75 19.83 -7.88
CA LYS A 101 6.09 19.76 -7.31
C LYS A 101 6.32 18.47 -6.53
N ALA A 102 5.32 17.99 -5.79
CA ALA A 102 5.38 16.72 -5.08
C ALA A 102 5.55 15.52 -6.05
N LEU A 103 4.87 15.53 -7.20
CA LEU A 103 5.04 14.51 -8.24
C LEU A 103 6.41 14.60 -8.91
N LYS A 104 6.89 15.82 -9.19
CA LYS A 104 8.21 16.06 -9.79
C LYS A 104 9.35 15.61 -8.88
N ASP A 105 9.28 15.94 -7.59
CA ASP A 105 10.32 15.65 -6.61
C ASP A 105 10.14 14.25 -5.97
N GLY A 106 9.06 13.54 -6.32
CA GLY A 106 8.68 12.24 -5.76
C GLY A 106 9.81 11.20 -5.72
N PRO A 107 10.56 10.97 -6.82
CA PRO A 107 11.68 10.02 -6.81
C PRO A 107 12.78 10.38 -5.79
N ALA A 108 13.19 11.65 -5.72
CA ALA A 108 14.22 12.11 -4.79
C ALA A 108 13.75 12.03 -3.33
N ASN A 109 12.49 12.39 -3.10
CA ASN A 109 11.84 12.30 -1.79
C ASN A 109 11.72 10.84 -1.31
N LEU A 110 11.37 9.92 -2.20
CA LEU A 110 11.30 8.49 -1.90
C LEU A 110 12.69 7.93 -1.55
N GLU A 111 13.73 8.28 -2.31
CA GLU A 111 15.10 7.85 -2.03
C GLU A 111 15.58 8.34 -0.65
N ALA A 112 15.34 9.62 -0.33
CA ALA A 112 15.68 10.19 0.97
C ALA A 112 14.94 9.49 2.13
N SER A 113 13.66 9.17 1.91
CA SER A 113 12.81 8.49 2.89
C SER A 113 13.22 7.04 3.15
N ILE A 114 13.71 6.33 2.12
CA ILE A 114 14.22 4.96 2.28
C ILE A 114 15.53 4.97 3.10
N ARG A 115 16.40 5.95 2.87
CA ARG A 115 17.67 6.06 3.62
C ARG A 115 17.47 6.26 5.12
N SER A 116 16.34 6.86 5.55
CA SER A 116 16.03 7.01 6.97
C SER A 116 15.43 5.77 7.63
N LEU A 117 15.10 4.72 6.87
CA LEU A 117 14.54 3.46 7.38
C LEU A 117 15.62 2.41 7.74
N THR A 118 16.87 2.65 7.33
CA THR A 118 18.03 1.76 7.51
C THR A 118 18.85 2.20 8.71
#